data_AF-A0A2G6N9S5-F1
#
_entry.id   AF-A0A2G6N9S5-F1
#
_cell.length_a   1.000
_cell.length_b   1.000
_cell.length_c   1.000
_cell.angle_alpha   90.00
_cell.angle_beta   90.00
_cell.angle_gamma   90.00
#
_symmetry.space_group_name_H-M   'P 1'
#
loop_
_entity.id
_entity.type
_entity.pdbx_description
1 polymer ?
#
loop_
_entity_poly.entity_id
_entity_poly.type
_entity_poly.pdbx_seq_one_letter_code
_entity_poly.pdbx_strand_id
1 'polypeptide(L)'
;MSKDRYILSATRTYCNFCPGYCCYRLPGSVLLLDNDDINRIARYFAIPDGEVRRRFLDGRNTFRNREDGSCLFLSNKKMCRRCTIHEARPRQCREFPAHGPCPYLDSPRLMEATQKRVERALLGNPLPGTRIENLK
;
A
#
# COMPACT_ATOMS: atom_id res chain seq x y z
N MET A 1 -5.01 -33.71 -11.28
CA MET A 1 -5.38 -32.71 -10.24
C MET A 1 -5.64 -31.39 -10.95
N SER A 2 -6.92 -31.04 -11.07
CA SER A 2 -7.42 -29.83 -11.74
C SER A 2 -6.72 -28.60 -11.18
N LYS A 3 -5.97 -27.88 -12.03
CA LYS A 3 -5.51 -26.53 -11.72
C LYS A 3 -6.74 -25.66 -11.83
N ASP A 4 -7.48 -25.55 -10.73
CA ASP A 4 -8.60 -24.61 -10.62
C ASP A 4 -8.03 -23.20 -10.79
N ARG A 5 -7.99 -22.78 -12.05
CA ARG A 5 -7.75 -21.40 -12.45
C ARG A 5 -8.96 -20.66 -11.93
N TYR A 6 -8.87 -20.16 -10.71
CA TYR A 6 -9.72 -19.07 -10.26
C TYR A 6 -9.71 -18.02 -11.37
N ILE A 7 -10.81 -17.93 -12.11
CA ILE A 7 -11.02 -16.91 -13.13
C ILE A 7 -11.22 -15.61 -12.36
N LEU A 8 -10.12 -15.03 -11.92
CA LEU A 8 -10.05 -13.71 -11.33
C LEU A 8 -10.19 -12.70 -12.47
N SER A 9 -11.43 -12.50 -12.94
CA SER A 9 -11.91 -11.38 -13.77
C SER A 9 -11.06 -10.92 -14.93
N ALA A 10 -11.73 -10.81 -16.08
CA ALA A 10 -11.19 -10.28 -17.31
C ALA A 10 -10.43 -8.93 -17.17
N THR A 11 -10.69 -8.12 -16.13
CA THR A 11 -10.05 -6.79 -15.97
C THR A 11 -8.97 -6.72 -14.89
N ARG A 12 -8.75 -7.76 -14.05
CA ARG A 12 -7.77 -7.77 -12.94
C ARG A 12 -7.73 -6.48 -12.09
N THR A 13 -8.86 -5.77 -11.97
CA THR A 13 -8.99 -4.49 -11.24
C THR A 13 -9.77 -4.71 -9.95
N TYR A 14 -9.20 -5.40 -8.97
CA TYR A 14 -9.91 -5.70 -7.72
C TYR A 14 -9.24 -5.08 -6.50
N CYS A 15 -9.66 -3.88 -6.10
CA CYS A 15 -9.28 -3.35 -4.79
C CYS A 15 -10.07 -4.02 -3.63
N ASN A 16 -11.31 -4.45 -3.88
CA ASN A 16 -12.21 -4.96 -2.83
C ASN A 16 -11.79 -6.30 -2.23
N PHE A 17 -10.98 -7.11 -2.93
CA PHE A 17 -10.47 -8.39 -2.43
C PHE A 17 -8.95 -8.50 -2.52
N CYS A 18 -8.27 -7.41 -2.87
CA CYS A 18 -6.81 -7.38 -2.90
C CYS A 18 -6.29 -7.18 -1.47
N PRO A 19 -5.27 -7.95 -1.05
CA PRO A 19 -4.59 -7.76 0.23
C PRO A 19 -3.82 -6.44 0.33
N GLY A 20 -3.97 -5.53 -0.64
CA GLY A 20 -3.27 -4.25 -0.70
C GLY A 20 -1.89 -4.35 -1.34
N TYR A 21 -1.72 -5.14 -2.41
CA TYR A 21 -0.45 -5.27 -3.13
C TYR A 21 0.19 -3.92 -3.49
N CYS A 22 -0.62 -2.93 -3.92
CA CYS A 22 -0.15 -1.57 -4.23
C CYS A 22 0.35 -0.79 -3.00
N CYS A 23 0.02 -1.22 -1.80
CA CYS A 23 0.54 -0.64 -0.55
C CYS A 23 1.93 -1.18 -0.19
N TYR A 24 2.45 -2.20 -0.88
CA TYR A 24 3.82 -2.69 -0.68
C TYR A 24 4.73 -2.08 -1.74
N ARG A 25 5.59 -1.15 -1.30
CA ARG A 25 6.51 -0.45 -2.19
C ARG A 25 7.66 -1.40 -2.57
N LEU A 26 7.69 -1.85 -3.81
CA LEU A 26 8.79 -2.66 -4.34
C LEU A 26 9.98 -1.75 -4.73
N PRO A 27 11.22 -2.27 -4.73
CA PRO A 27 12.38 -1.50 -5.23
C PRO A 27 12.12 -0.92 -6.62
N GLY A 28 12.45 0.35 -6.81
CA GLY A 28 12.20 1.08 -8.06
C GLY A 28 10.79 1.69 -8.20
N SER A 29 9.82 1.33 -7.34
CA SER A 29 8.53 2.02 -7.32
C SER A 29 8.62 3.35 -6.56
N VAL A 30 7.94 4.39 -7.04
CA VAL A 30 7.93 5.72 -6.42
C VAL A 30 6.49 6.21 -6.32
N LEU A 31 6.08 6.55 -5.10
CA LEU A 31 4.87 7.31 -4.81
C LEU A 31 5.31 8.72 -4.43
N LEU A 32 4.84 9.73 -5.16
CA LEU A 32 5.13 11.14 -4.91
C LEU A 32 3.81 11.86 -4.66
N LEU A 33 3.73 12.52 -3.51
CA LEU A 33 2.60 13.35 -3.16
C LEU A 33 2.86 14.80 -3.59
N ASP A 34 1.90 15.37 -4.30
CA ASP A 34 1.85 16.80 -4.57
C ASP A 34 1.21 17.57 -3.39
N ASN A 35 1.16 18.89 -3.50
CA ASN A 35 0.58 19.73 -2.45
C ASN A 35 -0.93 19.49 -2.27
N ASP A 36 -1.65 19.10 -3.33
CA ASP A 36 -3.08 18.81 -3.25
C ASP A 36 -3.35 17.52 -2.49
N ASP A 37 -2.50 16.51 -2.68
CA ASP A 37 -2.49 15.27 -1.90
C ASP A 37 -2.24 15.54 -0.42
N ILE A 38 -1.25 16.37 -0.11
CA ILE A 38 -0.89 16.72 1.27
C ILE A 38 -2.03 17.50 1.94
N ASN A 39 -2.58 18.52 1.26
CA ASN A 39 -3.71 19.30 1.75
C ASN A 39 -4.95 18.44 1.98
N ARG A 40 -5.15 17.41 1.16
CA ARG A 40 -6.27 16.48 1.32
C ARG A 40 -6.14 15.60 2.55
N ILE A 41 -4.93 15.11 2.81
CA ILE A 41 -4.63 14.31 4.00
C ILE A 41 -4.71 15.18 5.26
N ALA A 42 -4.25 16.43 5.18
CA ALA A 42 -4.37 17.42 6.25
C ALA A 42 -5.84 17.61 6.67
N ARG A 43 -6.74 17.84 5.70
CA ARG A 43 -8.19 17.93 5.95
C ARG A 43 -8.76 16.66 6.57
N TYR A 44 -8.34 15.48 6.11
CA TYR A 44 -8.84 14.21 6.63
C TYR A 44 -8.51 14.00 8.11
N PHE A 45 -7.32 14.42 8.55
CA PHE A 45 -6.89 14.30 9.94
C PHE A 45 -7.18 15.55 10.78
N ALA A 46 -7.74 16.60 10.18
CA ALA A 46 -7.91 17.92 10.80
C ALA A 46 -6.60 18.47 11.42
N ILE A 47 -5.50 18.36 10.67
CA ILE A 47 -4.17 18.86 11.07
C ILE A 47 -3.57 19.78 9.98
N PRO A 48 -2.60 20.65 10.30
CA PRO A 48 -1.87 21.42 9.31
C PRO A 48 -1.06 20.55 8.33
N ASP A 49 -0.78 21.07 7.13
CA ASP A 49 0.01 20.35 6.10
C ASP A 49 1.45 20.06 6.58
N GLY A 50 2.05 20.96 7.35
CA GLY A 50 3.35 20.75 7.99
C GLY A 50 3.37 19.50 8.88
N GLU A 51 2.27 19.23 9.58
CA GLU A 51 2.13 18.02 10.41
C GLU A 51 1.97 16.75 9.57
N VAL A 52 1.30 16.83 8.41
CA VAL A 52 1.25 15.72 7.45
C VAL A 52 2.65 15.37 6.96
N ARG A 53 3.43 16.37 6.55
CA ARG A 53 4.81 16.18 6.08
C ARG A 53 5.67 15.54 7.16
N ARG A 54 5.62 16.07 8.39
CA ARG A 54 6.40 15.59 9.53
C ARG A 54 6.05 14.14 9.90
N ARG A 55 4.75 13.85 10.06
CA ARG A 55 4.26 12.56 10.60
C ARG A 55 4.24 11.44 9.58
N PHE A 56 3.90 11.74 8.33
CA PHE A 56 3.51 10.70 7.37
C PHE A 56 4.42 10.60 6.15
N LEU A 57 5.21 11.63 5.84
CA LEU A 57 6.06 11.67 4.65
C LEU A 57 7.54 11.50 4.99
N ASP A 58 8.31 11.08 3.98
CA ASP A 58 9.76 10.95 4.01
C ASP A 58 10.38 11.42 2.69
N GLY A 59 11.65 11.84 2.74
CA GLY A 59 12.45 12.28 1.60
C GLY A 59 11.70 13.23 0.65
N ARG A 60 11.51 12.77 -0.60
CA ARG A 60 10.86 13.53 -1.68
C ARG A 60 9.32 13.45 -1.64
N ASN A 61 8.69 13.73 -0.50
CA ASN A 61 7.23 13.64 -0.31
C ASN A 61 6.63 12.27 -0.71
N THR A 62 7.28 11.17 -0.32
CA THR A 62 6.67 9.84 -0.37
C THR A 62 6.08 9.50 0.99
N PHE A 63 5.07 8.63 1.05
CA PHE A 63 4.68 8.04 2.33
C PHE A 63 5.85 7.28 2.98
N ARG A 64 5.94 7.38 4.30
CA ARG A 64 6.74 6.48 5.14
C ARG A 64 6.25 5.05 4.96
N ASN A 65 7.20 4.12 4.95
CA ASN A 65 6.91 2.69 4.99
C ASN A 65 7.22 2.14 6.37
N ARG A 66 6.50 1.09 6.74
CA ARG A 66 6.86 0.23 7.86
C ARG A 66 8.08 -0.61 7.51
N GLU A 67 8.63 -1.23 8.53
CA GLU A 67 9.76 -2.14 8.41
C GLU A 67 9.51 -3.28 7.41
N ASP A 68 8.29 -3.82 7.35
CA ASP A 68 7.89 -4.86 6.39
C ASP A 68 7.75 -4.36 4.93
N GLY A 69 8.02 -3.07 4.69
CA GLY A 69 7.92 -2.42 3.38
C GLY A 69 6.50 -2.04 2.97
N SER A 70 5.50 -2.20 3.85
CA SER A 70 4.14 -1.73 3.62
C SER A 70 4.00 -0.23 3.93
N CYS A 71 3.09 0.44 3.23
CA CYS A 71 2.70 1.82 3.51
C CYS A 71 2.20 1.95 4.97
N LEU A 72 2.56 3.04 5.66
CA LEU A 72 2.13 3.29 7.04
C LEU A 72 0.61 3.21 7.26
N PHE A 73 -0.19 3.50 6.23
CA PHE A 73 -1.66 3.51 6.27
C PHE A 73 -2.31 2.16 5.92
N LEU A 74 -1.53 1.09 5.69
CA LEU A 74 -2.08 -0.24 5.42
C LEU A 74 -2.58 -0.90 6.72
N SER A 75 -3.87 -1.20 6.86
CA SER A 75 -4.39 -1.92 8.02
C SER A 75 -4.63 -3.39 7.71
N ASN A 76 -4.06 -4.26 8.54
CA ASN A 76 -4.31 -5.70 8.44
C ASN A 76 -5.60 -6.15 9.15
N LYS A 77 -6.30 -5.24 9.84
CA LYS A 77 -7.53 -5.54 10.60
C LYS A 77 -8.77 -5.77 9.72
N LYS A 78 -8.71 -5.43 8.43
CA LYS A 78 -9.81 -5.58 7.48
C LYS A 78 -9.37 -6.46 6.30
N MET A 79 -10.32 -7.21 5.74
CA MET A 79 -10.09 -8.05 4.55
C MET A 79 -10.18 -7.24 3.25
N CYS A 80 -11.02 -6.20 3.20
CA CYS A 80 -11.19 -5.30 2.07
C CYS A 80 -10.89 -3.85 2.46
N ARG A 81 -10.59 -2.98 1.47
CA ARG A 81 -10.33 -1.54 1.67
C ARG A 81 -9.39 -1.26 2.86
N ARG A 82 -8.22 -1.90 2.82
CA ARG A 82 -7.26 -1.94 3.93
C ARG A 82 -6.58 -0.60 4.23
N CYS A 83 -6.67 0.39 3.33
CA CYS A 83 -6.10 1.71 3.56
C CYS A 83 -6.90 2.48 4.63
N THR A 84 -6.27 2.89 5.73
CA THR A 84 -6.92 3.63 6.82
C THR A 84 -7.30 5.06 6.45
N ILE A 85 -6.77 5.59 5.34
CA ILE A 85 -7.09 6.90 4.77
C ILE A 85 -7.76 6.77 3.40
N HIS A 86 -8.57 5.72 3.17
CA HIS A 86 -9.11 5.38 1.85
C HIS A 86 -9.74 6.57 1.10
N GLU A 87 -10.50 7.41 1.81
CA GLU A 87 -11.15 8.59 1.24
C GLU A 87 -10.16 9.72 0.92
N ALA A 88 -9.07 9.81 1.66
CA ALA A 88 -8.03 10.84 1.52
C ALA A 88 -6.79 10.37 0.76
N ARG A 89 -6.86 9.22 0.09
CA ARG A 89 -5.76 8.67 -0.72
C ARG A 89 -5.19 9.72 -1.69
N PRO A 90 -3.87 9.73 -1.91
CA PRO A 90 -3.26 10.59 -2.91
C PRO A 90 -3.73 10.19 -4.31
N ARG A 91 -3.57 11.10 -5.29
CA ARG A 91 -4.02 10.93 -6.67
C ARG A 91 -3.53 9.61 -7.27
N GLN A 92 -2.23 9.31 -7.14
CA GLN A 92 -1.63 8.08 -7.64
C GLN A 92 -2.24 6.81 -7.02
N CYS A 93 -2.63 6.84 -5.74
CA CYS A 93 -3.28 5.68 -5.10
C CYS A 93 -4.76 5.52 -5.48
N ARG A 94 -5.41 6.58 -5.98
CA ARG A 94 -6.79 6.53 -6.48
C ARG A 94 -6.86 6.05 -7.91
N GLU A 95 -5.97 6.57 -8.74
CA GLU A 95 -5.88 6.24 -10.15
C GLU A 95 -5.28 4.84 -10.38
N PHE A 96 -4.64 4.25 -9.37
CA PHE A 96 -4.07 2.92 -9.51
C PHE A 96 -5.15 1.84 -9.70
N PRO A 97 -5.02 0.95 -10.71
CA PRO A 97 -3.97 0.94 -11.75
C PRO A 97 -4.25 1.96 -12.86
N ALA A 98 -3.25 2.79 -13.19
CA ALA A 98 -3.45 3.94 -14.09
C ALA A 98 -3.72 3.54 -15.55
N HIS A 99 -3.09 2.46 -16.03
CA HIS A 99 -3.22 2.01 -17.42
C HIS A 99 -3.34 0.49 -17.48
N GLY A 100 -4.57 -0.01 -17.64
CA GLY A 100 -4.83 -1.43 -17.86
C GLY A 100 -4.88 -2.28 -16.58
N PRO A 101 -4.58 -3.59 -16.67
CA PRO A 101 -4.71 -4.51 -15.55
C PRO A 101 -3.71 -4.18 -14.43
N CYS A 102 -4.04 -4.58 -13.20
CA CYS A 102 -3.14 -4.39 -12.07
C CYS A 102 -1.79 -5.09 -12.31
N PRO A 103 -0.65 -4.35 -12.31
CA PRO A 103 0.66 -4.94 -12.62
C PRO A 103 1.08 -6.04 -11.63
N TYR A 104 0.65 -5.94 -10.37
CA TYR A 104 0.90 -6.97 -9.36
C TYR A 104 0.13 -8.27 -9.61
N LEU A 105 -1.00 -8.21 -10.32
CA LEU A 105 -1.80 -9.38 -10.65
C LEU A 105 -1.49 -9.93 -12.04
N ASP A 106 -0.95 -9.08 -12.93
CA ASP A 106 -0.63 -9.45 -14.30
C ASP A 106 0.79 -10.04 -14.44
N SER A 107 1.74 -9.58 -13.61
CA SER A 107 3.11 -10.08 -13.62
C SER A 107 3.35 -11.15 -12.53
N PRO A 108 3.66 -12.41 -12.89
CA PRO A 108 3.99 -13.45 -11.91
C PRO A 108 5.17 -13.08 -11.00
N ARG A 109 6.18 -12.39 -11.55
CA ARG A 109 7.35 -11.92 -10.80
C ARG A 109 6.96 -10.89 -9.72
N LEU A 110 6.14 -9.90 -10.07
CA LEU A 110 5.68 -8.90 -9.11
C LEU A 110 4.74 -9.52 -8.07
N MET A 111 3.88 -10.44 -8.51
CA MET A 111 2.98 -11.19 -7.63
C MET A 111 3.78 -11.96 -6.59
N GLU A 112 4.74 -12.79 -6.99
CA GLU A 112 5.54 -13.60 -6.06
C GLU A 112 6.34 -12.72 -5.07
N ALA A 113 6.98 -11.66 -5.57
CA ALA A 113 7.74 -10.74 -4.74
C ALA A 113 6.88 -10.02 -3.70
N THR A 114 5.63 -9.70 -4.05
CA THR A 114 4.72 -8.97 -3.15
C THR A 114 3.96 -9.91 -2.22
N GLN A 115 3.57 -11.10 -2.70
CA GLN A 115 2.86 -12.11 -1.92
C GLN A 115 3.65 -12.52 -0.68
N LYS A 116 4.96 -12.78 -0.82
CA LYS A 116 5.84 -13.09 0.32
C LYS A 116 5.84 -12.00 1.40
N ARG A 117 5.75 -10.72 1.00
CA ARG A 117 5.69 -9.58 1.93
C ARG A 117 4.33 -9.50 2.63
N VAL A 118 3.25 -9.72 1.88
CA VAL A 118 1.87 -9.76 2.41
C VAL A 118 1.73 -10.85 3.46
N GLU A 119 2.12 -12.09 3.13
CA GLU A 119 2.04 -13.24 4.03
C GLU A 119 2.83 -12.99 5.31
N ARG A 120 4.05 -12.48 5.17
CA ARG A 120 4.90 -12.13 6.31
C ARG A 120 4.25 -11.09 7.23
N ALA A 121 3.70 -10.03 6.65
CA ALA A 121 3.01 -8.97 7.39
C ALA A 121 1.73 -9.45 8.09
N LEU A 122 1.05 -10.47 7.52
CA LEU A 122 -0.13 -11.09 8.09
C LEU A 122 0.20 -12.10 9.20
N LEU A 123 1.29 -12.83 9.06
CA LEU A 123 1.75 -13.84 10.02
C LEU A 123 2.53 -13.24 11.21
N GLY A 124 2.83 -11.95 11.20
CA GLY A 124 3.53 -11.26 12.29
C GLY A 124 5.03 -11.53 12.36
N ASN A 125 5.64 -12.00 11.27
CA ASN A 125 7.07 -12.34 11.24
C ASN A 125 7.93 -11.15 10.79
N PRO A 126 8.70 -10.47 11.66
CA PRO A 126 9.54 -9.32 11.27
C PRO A 126 10.59 -9.67 10.20
N LEU A 127 11.05 -8.69 9.40
CA LEU A 127 12.18 -8.89 8.47
C LEU A 127 13.46 -9.28 9.26
N PRO A 128 14.42 -10.00 8.66
CA PRO A 128 15.69 -10.25 9.33
C PRO A 128 16.35 -8.90 9.63
N GLY A 129 16.53 -8.56 10.92
CA GLY A 129 17.18 -7.32 11.37
C GLY A 129 16.27 -6.20 11.90
N THR A 130 14.95 -6.38 11.99
CA THR A 130 14.03 -5.34 12.50
C THR A 130 13.76 -5.49 14.00
N ARG A 131 14.22 -4.54 14.81
CA ARG A 131 13.83 -4.39 16.23
C ARG A 131 12.48 -3.69 16.29
N ILE A 132 11.44 -4.41 16.71
CA ILE A 132 10.15 -3.80 17.03
C ILE A 132 10.31 -3.11 18.39
N GLU A 133 10.75 -1.86 18.38
CA GLU A 133 10.62 -0.98 19.54
C GLU A 133 9.21 -0.38 19.55
N ASN A 134 8.48 -0.76 20.60
CA ASN A 134 7.07 -0.46 20.85
C ASN A 134 6.67 0.99 20.54
N LEU A 135 5.85 1.18 19.49
CA LEU A 135 5.03 2.37 19.38
C LEU A 135 3.80 2.20 20.28
N LYS A 136 3.82 2.92 21.41
CA LYS A 136 2.67 3.21 22.26
C LYS A 136 1.59 3.98 21.49
#